data_AF-A0A2W6EQA1-F1
#
_entry.id   AF-A0A2W6EQA1-F1
#
_cell.length_a   1.000
_cell.length_b   1.000
_cell.length_c   1.000
_cell.angle_alpha   90.00
_cell.angle_beta   90.00
_cell.angle_gamma   90.00
#
_symmetry.space_group_name_H-M   'P 1'
#
loop_
_entity.id
_entity.type
_entity.pdbx_description
1 polymer ?
#
loop_
_entity_poly.entity_id
_entity_poly.type
_entity_poly.pdbx_seq_one_letter_code
_entity_poly.pdbx_strand_id
1 'polypeptide(L)'
;SLRDIRFAMRRWLSAVGAAPRAVADLLVAVGEASTNAVEHAYGPGGGTVTVHLELQMPDVLATVRDTGRWRPPRGDNRGRENRGRGMQFMRNCSDDLRIDHSPTGTNVVIRRRLDEEAPQ
;
A
#
# COMPACT_ATOMS: atom_id res chain seq x y z
N SER A 1 -9.21 -10.50 -3.60
CA SER A 1 -8.41 -10.02 -4.75
C SER A 1 -8.08 -8.53 -4.59
N LEU A 2 -7.16 -7.94 -5.36
CA LEU A 2 -6.89 -6.49 -5.34
C LEU A 2 -8.13 -5.64 -5.65
N ARG A 3 -9.04 -6.15 -6.50
CA ARG A 3 -10.30 -5.48 -6.81
C ARG A 3 -11.19 -5.33 -5.58
N ASP A 4 -11.29 -6.40 -4.79
CA ASP A 4 -12.13 -6.42 -3.58
C ASP A 4 -11.58 -5.48 -2.51
N ILE A 5 -10.24 -5.47 -2.34
CA ILE A 5 -9.55 -4.52 -1.45
C ILE A 5 -9.90 -3.09 -1.85
N ARG A 6 -9.72 -2.73 -3.13
CA ARG A 6 -10.01 -1.38 -3.63
C ARG A 6 -11.47 -0.98 -3.42
N PHE A 7 -12.41 -1.91 -3.62
CA PHE A 7 -13.83 -1.64 -3.40
C PHE A 7 -14.15 -1.39 -1.92
N ALA A 8 -13.64 -2.25 -1.03
CA ALA A 8 -13.82 -2.10 0.42
C ALA A 8 -13.21 -0.80 0.95
N MET A 9 -11.99 -0.47 0.51
CA MET A 9 -11.31 0.77 0.87
C MET A 9 -12.08 2.01 0.41
N ARG A 10 -12.54 2.05 -0.86
CA ARG A 10 -13.35 3.17 -1.37
C ARG A 10 -14.57 3.40 -0.51
N ARG A 11 -15.32 2.33 -0.22
CA ARG A 11 -16.52 2.39 0.60
C ARG A 11 -16.23 2.96 2.00
N TRP A 12 -15.18 2.45 2.66
CA TRP A 12 -14.84 2.89 4.02
C TRP A 12 -14.31 4.33 4.04
N LEU A 13 -13.40 4.69 3.12
CA LEU A 13 -12.83 6.03 3.04
C LEU A 13 -13.89 7.10 2.75
N SER A 14 -14.84 6.81 1.86
CA SER A 14 -15.98 7.69 1.64
C SER A 14 -16.87 7.82 2.88
N ALA A 15 -17.05 6.75 3.64
CA ALA A 15 -17.87 6.78 4.86
C ALA A 15 -17.24 7.61 5.99
N VAL A 16 -15.90 7.69 6.06
CA VAL A 16 -15.18 8.53 7.04
C VAL A 16 -14.90 9.95 6.54
N GLY A 17 -15.42 10.32 5.36
CA GLY A 17 -15.33 11.69 4.83
C GLY A 17 -13.99 12.04 4.19
N ALA A 18 -13.23 11.06 3.71
CA ALA A 18 -11.97 11.32 3.00
C ALA A 18 -12.19 12.12 1.71
N ALA A 19 -11.35 13.13 1.47
CA ALA A 19 -11.34 13.86 0.21
C ALA A 19 -11.06 12.92 -0.97
N PRO A 20 -11.61 13.18 -2.17
CA PRO A 20 -11.41 12.32 -3.34
C PRO A 20 -9.93 12.05 -3.67
N ARG A 21 -9.05 13.03 -3.39
CA ARG A 21 -7.61 12.89 -3.57
C ARG A 21 -7.00 11.92 -2.56
N ALA A 22 -7.28 12.08 -1.28
CA ALA A 22 -6.86 11.13 -0.24
C ALA A 22 -7.34 9.70 -0.54
N VAL A 23 -8.58 9.54 -1.03
CA VAL A 23 -9.10 8.25 -1.49
C VAL A 23 -8.24 7.68 -2.62
N ALA A 24 -7.97 8.46 -3.67
CA ALA A 24 -7.19 8.01 -4.82
C ALA A 24 -5.75 7.63 -4.43
N ASP A 25 -5.10 8.48 -3.63
CA ASP A 25 -3.73 8.29 -3.16
C ASP A 25 -3.59 7.01 -2.32
N LEU A 26 -4.48 6.80 -1.33
CA LEU A 26 -4.46 5.59 -0.50
C LEU A 26 -4.70 4.32 -1.33
N LEU A 27 -5.57 4.36 -2.34
CA LEU A 27 -5.82 3.20 -3.21
C LEU A 27 -4.62 2.84 -4.09
N VAL A 28 -3.86 3.85 -4.54
CA VAL A 28 -2.60 3.63 -5.26
C VAL A 28 -1.59 3.05 -4.29
N ALA A 29 -1.34 3.70 -3.15
CA ALA A 29 -0.31 3.29 -2.21
C ALA A 29 -0.53 1.87 -1.67
N VAL A 30 -1.75 1.54 -1.21
CA VAL A 30 -2.10 0.18 -0.74
C VAL A 30 -2.07 -0.82 -1.89
N GLY A 31 -2.46 -0.42 -3.10
CA GLY A 31 -2.38 -1.25 -4.29
C GLY A 31 -0.95 -1.68 -4.60
N GLU A 32 -0.02 -0.72 -4.63
CA GLU A 32 1.41 -0.97 -4.84
C GLU A 32 2.00 -1.83 -3.72
N ALA A 33 1.69 -1.55 -2.46
CA ALA A 33 2.13 -2.36 -1.32
C ALA A 33 1.65 -3.82 -1.43
N SER A 34 0.40 -4.01 -1.81
CA SER A 34 -0.20 -5.34 -1.99
C SER A 34 0.40 -6.09 -3.19
N THR A 35 0.67 -5.40 -4.30
CA THR A 35 1.37 -5.97 -5.46
C THR A 35 2.79 -6.40 -5.08
N ASN A 36 3.52 -5.54 -4.35
CA ASN A 36 4.87 -5.84 -3.86
C ASN A 36 4.89 -7.10 -2.98
N ALA A 37 3.91 -7.27 -2.09
CA ALA A 37 3.80 -8.48 -1.28
C ALA A 37 3.61 -9.73 -2.14
N VAL A 38 2.74 -9.66 -3.16
CA VAL A 38 2.49 -10.78 -4.08
C VAL A 38 3.72 -11.11 -4.93
N GLU A 39 4.42 -10.11 -5.45
CA GLU A 39 5.57 -10.29 -6.34
C GLU A 39 6.84 -10.75 -5.60
N HIS A 40 7.04 -10.31 -4.35
CA HIS A 40 8.31 -10.46 -3.66
C HIS A 40 8.27 -11.34 -2.41
N ALA A 41 7.12 -11.45 -1.75
CA ALA A 41 7.00 -12.23 -0.51
C ALA A 41 6.48 -13.66 -0.79
N TYR A 42 5.69 -13.84 -1.85
CA TYR A 42 5.05 -15.11 -2.18
C TYR A 42 5.66 -15.82 -3.39
N GLY A 43 5.71 -17.16 -3.30
CA GLY A 43 6.08 -18.03 -4.42
C GLY A 43 4.84 -18.53 -5.18
N PRO A 44 4.98 -19.58 -6.00
CA PRO A 44 3.86 -20.13 -6.81
C PRO A 44 2.63 -20.57 -5.99
N GLY A 45 2.82 -20.87 -4.70
CA GLY A 45 1.73 -21.23 -3.77
C GLY A 45 0.89 -20.06 -3.28
N GLY A 46 1.22 -18.81 -3.65
CA GLY A 46 0.51 -17.62 -3.21
C GLY A 46 0.65 -17.35 -1.71
N GLY A 47 -0.23 -16.48 -1.20
CA GLY A 47 -0.31 -16.17 0.22
C GLY A 47 -1.37 -15.11 0.52
N THR A 48 -1.43 -14.70 1.79
CA THR A 48 -2.47 -13.80 2.29
C THR A 48 -1.91 -12.40 2.53
N VAL A 49 -2.55 -11.39 1.94
CA VAL A 49 -2.31 -9.99 2.28
C VAL A 49 -3.48 -9.50 3.11
N THR A 50 -3.19 -8.89 4.25
CA THR A 50 -4.17 -8.23 5.11
C THR A 50 -4.01 -6.73 4.97
N VAL A 51 -5.12 -6.03 4.73
CA VAL A 51 -5.17 -4.56 4.75
C VAL A 51 -6.03 -4.14 5.94
N HIS A 52 -5.47 -3.31 6.80
CA HIS A 52 -6.16 -2.68 7.91
C HIS A 52 -6.23 -1.17 7.64
N LEU A 53 -7.40 -0.58 7.79
CA LEU A 53 -7.60 0.86 7.73
C LEU A 53 -8.07 1.34 9.10
N GLU A 54 -7.40 2.36 9.61
CA GLU A 54 -7.72 2.98 10.88
C GLU A 54 -7.88 4.49 10.68
N LEU A 55 -8.94 5.04 11.26
CA LEU A 55 -9.17 6.48 11.29
C LEU A 55 -8.50 7.06 12.54
N GLN A 56 -7.49 7.90 12.35
CA GLN A 56 -6.81 8.65 13.41
C GLN A 56 -6.80 10.12 13.05
N MET A 57 -7.95 10.79 13.26
CA MET A 57 -8.17 12.18 12.84
C MET A 57 -6.97 13.11 13.17
N PRO A 58 -6.49 13.92 12.21
CA PRO A 58 -7.04 14.13 10.86
C PRO A 58 -6.58 13.12 9.79
N ASP A 59 -5.91 12.04 10.19
CA ASP A 59 -5.26 11.08 9.30
C ASP A 59 -6.03 9.76 9.19
N VAL A 60 -5.70 9.02 8.13
CA VAL A 60 -5.95 7.58 8.00
C VAL A 60 -4.62 6.87 8.01
N LEU A 61 -4.55 5.79 8.79
CA LEU A 61 -3.44 4.85 8.75
C LEU A 61 -3.89 3.59 8.02
N ALA A 62 -3.23 3.30 6.91
CA ALA A 62 -3.38 2.05 6.19
C ALA A 62 -2.18 1.15 6.48
N THR A 63 -2.46 -0.06 6.98
CA THR A 63 -1.43 -1.08 7.22
C THR A 63 -1.65 -2.25 6.27
N VAL A 64 -0.64 -2.55 5.45
CA VAL A 64 -0.60 -3.71 4.57
C VAL A 64 0.40 -4.70 5.14
N ARG A 65 -0.10 -5.88 5.53
CA ARG A 65 0.71 -6.94 6.11
C ARG A 65 0.65 -8.19 5.25
N ASP A 66 1.80 -8.79 5.03
CA ASP A 66 1.92 -10.14 4.49
C ASP A 66 2.67 -11.04 5.48
N THR A 67 2.61 -12.35 5.24
CA THR A 67 3.32 -13.38 6.01
C THR A 67 4.37 -14.09 5.16
N GLY A 68 4.64 -13.54 3.98
CA GLY A 68 5.60 -14.10 3.04
C GLY A 68 7.02 -13.77 3.45
N ARG A 69 7.97 -14.60 3.04
CA ARG A 69 9.38 -14.30 3.26
C ARG A 69 9.82 -13.36 2.16
N TRP A 70 10.09 -12.11 2.50
CA TRP A 70 10.65 -11.14 1.55
C TRP A 70 11.91 -11.70 0.87
N ARG A 71 11.89 -11.76 -0.47
CA ARG A 71 13.03 -12.22 -1.27
C ARG A 71 13.66 -11.01 -1.95
N PRO A 72 14.95 -10.73 -1.69
CA PRO A 72 15.64 -9.69 -2.44
C PRO A 72 15.62 -10.05 -3.94
N PRO A 73 15.47 -9.06 -4.84
CA PRO A 73 15.35 -9.33 -6.26
C PRO A 73 16.60 -10.05 -6.78
N ARG A 74 16.39 -11.13 -7.55
CA ARG A 74 17.48 -11.72 -8.35
C ARG A 74 17.84 -10.72 -9.45
N GLY A 75 19.14 -10.42 -9.58
CA GLY A 75 19.69 -9.30 -10.34
C GLY A 75 19.49 -9.39 -11.85
N ASP A 76 18.26 -9.20 -12.33
CA ASP A 76 17.98 -8.92 -13.73
C ASP A 76 17.51 -7.47 -13.90
N ASN A 77 18.23 -6.73 -14.74
CA ASN A 77 18.12 -5.29 -14.96
C ASN A 77 16.83 -4.88 -15.68
N ARG A 78 16.06 -5.83 -16.23
CA ARG A 78 14.85 -5.53 -17.02
C ARG A 78 13.63 -5.06 -16.21
N GLY A 79 13.64 -5.19 -14.88
CA GLY A 79 12.54 -4.74 -14.02
C GLY A 79 12.86 -3.52 -13.15
N ARG A 80 14.03 -2.89 -13.28
CA ARG A 80 14.42 -1.74 -12.44
C ARG A 80 13.51 -0.53 -12.64
N GLU A 81 13.04 -0.31 -13.87
CA GLU A 81 12.25 0.88 -14.22
C GLU A 81 10.84 0.87 -13.62
N ASN A 82 10.14 -0.27 -13.61
CA ASN A 82 8.83 -0.38 -12.95
C ASN A 82 8.95 -0.50 -11.42
N ARG A 83 10.04 -1.08 -10.90
CA ARG A 83 10.26 -1.27 -9.45
C ARG A 83 10.53 0.03 -8.69
N GLY A 84 11.28 0.97 -9.29
CA GLY A 84 11.48 2.29 -8.69
C GLY A 84 10.17 3.09 -8.60
N ARG A 85 9.29 2.91 -9.59
CA ARG A 85 8.02 3.62 -9.70
C ARG A 85 7.02 3.22 -8.61
N GLY A 86 6.87 1.94 -8.29
CA GLY A 86 5.92 1.50 -7.24
C GLY A 86 6.22 2.09 -5.86
N MET A 87 7.50 2.09 -5.44
CA MET A 87 7.92 2.76 -4.20
C MET A 87 7.79 4.28 -4.28
N GLN A 88 8.08 4.88 -5.45
CA GLN A 88 7.92 6.31 -5.66
C GLN A 88 6.45 6.73 -5.60
N PHE A 89 5.53 5.95 -6.16
CA PHE A 89 4.10 6.19 -6.06
C PHE A 89 3.62 6.09 -4.61
N MET A 90 4.01 5.05 -3.88
CA MET A 90 3.66 4.95 -2.45
C MET A 90 4.11 6.19 -1.67
N ARG A 91 5.36 6.65 -1.87
CA ARG A 91 5.89 7.86 -1.21
C ARG A 91 5.14 9.13 -1.62
N ASN A 92 4.85 9.29 -2.90
CA ASN A 92 4.16 10.49 -3.42
C ASN A 92 2.68 10.55 -3.03
N CYS A 93 2.08 9.40 -2.71
CA CYS A 93 0.68 9.26 -2.32
C CYS A 93 0.50 9.15 -0.79
N SER A 94 1.55 9.43 0.00
CA SER A 94 1.53 9.29 1.45
C SER A 94 2.21 10.49 2.11
N ASP A 95 1.75 10.87 3.29
CA ASP A 95 2.44 11.88 4.13
C ASP A 95 3.56 11.23 4.94
N ASP A 96 3.39 9.96 5.27
CA ASP A 96 4.42 9.12 5.86
C ASP A 96 4.30 7.68 5.37
N LEU A 97 5.44 7.04 5.17
CA LEU A 97 5.55 5.67 4.68
C LEU A 97 6.63 4.92 5.46
N ARG A 98 6.22 3.88 6.18
CA ARG A 98 7.12 3.00 6.93
C ARG A 98 7.01 1.58 6.41
N ILE A 99 8.16 0.97 6.10
CA ILE A 99 8.24 -0.40 5.60
C ILE A 99 9.16 -1.19 6.52
N ASP A 100 8.60 -2.20 7.18
CA ASP A 100 9.36 -3.13 8.00
C ASP A 100 9.39 -4.50 7.32
N HIS A 101 10.59 -4.99 7.05
CA HIS A 101 10.79 -6.38 6.63
C HIS A 101 11.19 -7.22 7.83
N SER A 102 10.52 -8.35 8.01
CA SER A 102 10.87 -9.36 9.00
C SER A 102 10.99 -10.73 8.36
N PRO A 103 11.65 -11.71 9.01
CA PRO A 103 11.64 -13.11 8.56
C PRO A 103 10.22 -13.69 8.45
N THR A 104 9.24 -13.11 9.14
CA THR A 104 7.85 -13.56 9.23
C THR A 104 6.88 -12.82 8.30
N GLY A 105 7.35 -11.87 7.49
CA GLY A 105 6.46 -11.03 6.69
C GLY A 105 6.99 -9.62 6.47
N THR A 106 6.36 -8.89 5.55
CA THR A 106 6.51 -7.44 5.45
C THR A 106 5.30 -6.73 6.05
N ASN A 107 5.55 -5.58 6.66
CA ASN A 107 4.54 -4.67 7.17
C ASN A 107 4.77 -3.27 6.59
N VAL A 108 3.80 -2.77 5.83
CA VAL A 108 3.83 -1.43 5.22
C VAL A 108 2.77 -0.57 5.90
N VAL A 109 3.18 0.53 6.51
CA VAL A 109 2.29 1.51 7.14
C VAL A 109 2.33 2.79 6.31
N ILE A 110 1.14 3.23 5.89
CA ILE A 110 0.92 4.42 5.07
C ILE A 110 0.04 5.37 5.88
N ARG A 111 0.52 6.59 6.14
CA ARG A 111 -0.27 7.65 6.75
C ARG A 111 -0.67 8.65 5.66
N ARG A 112 -1.95 9.02 5.64
CA ARG A 112 -2.47 10.05 4.73
C ARG A 112 -3.53 10.89 5.43
N ARG A 113 -3.44 12.20 5.33
CA ARG A 113 -4.43 13.13 5.85
C ARG A 113 -5.73 13.04 5.04
N LEU A 114 -6.87 13.12 5.73
CA LEU A 114 -8.19 12.99 5.11
C LEU A 114 -8.59 14.16 4.22
N ASP A 115 -8.20 15.38 4.60
CA ASP A 115 -8.69 16.64 4.04
C ASP A 115 -7.81 17.19 2.91
N GLU A 116 -6.73 16.49 2.55
CA GLU A 116 -5.78 17.03 1.60
C GLU A 116 -6.33 17.02 0.17
N GLU A 117 -6.67 18.20 -0.32
CA GLU A 117 -7.00 18.47 -1.72
C GLU A 117 -5.72 18.69 -2.54
N ALA A 118 -5.81 18.55 -3.86
CA ALA A 118 -4.65 18.83 -4.73
C ALA A 118 -4.20 20.29 -4.55
N PRO A 119 -2.88 20.58 -4.52
CA PRO A 119 -2.43 21.96 -4.67
C PRO A 119 -2.99 22.52 -5.98
N GLN A 120 -3.56 23.73 -5.92
CA GLN A 120 -4.00 24.48 -7.10
C GLN A 120 -2.82 24.81 -8.02
#